data_AF-A0A7W1W109-F1
#
_entry.id   AF-A0A7W1W109-F1
#
_cell.length_a   1.000
_cell.length_b   1.000
_cell.length_c   1.000
_cell.angle_alpha   90.00
_cell.angle_beta   90.00
_cell.angle_gamma   90.00
#
_symmetry.space_group_name_H-M   'P 1'
#
loop_
_entity.id
_entity.type
_entity.pdbx_description
1 polymer ?
#
loop_
_entity_poly.entity_id
_entity_poly.type
_entity_poly.pdbx_seq_one_letter_code
_entity_poly.pdbx_strand_id
1 'polypeptide(L)'
;MQVKISVTISNAVGGNVHIVLRGPEGTQQYDEDTMTGNNEKTFDLSPGTYIISAHAYTGGKLNLRVIAGAAKLINREASGPDAFILSTFDV
;
A
#
# COMPACT_ATOMS: atom_id res chain seq x y z
N MET A 1 3.03 -6.80 -16.51
CA MET A 1 2.68 -5.37 -16.62
C MET A 1 3.24 -4.68 -15.39
N GLN A 2 3.90 -3.54 -15.54
CA GLN A 2 4.53 -2.88 -14.39
C GLN A 2 3.54 -2.02 -13.61
N VAL A 3 3.47 -2.25 -12.30
CA VAL A 3 2.65 -1.50 -11.34
C VAL A 3 3.57 -0.86 -10.32
N LYS A 4 3.35 0.44 -10.05
CA LYS A 4 4.06 1.18 -9.03
C LYS A 4 3.16 1.43 -7.83
N ILE A 5 3.64 1.10 -6.65
CA ILE A 5 2.96 1.28 -5.38
C ILE A 5 3.82 2.21 -4.53
N SER A 6 3.25 3.35 -4.13
CA SER A 6 3.89 4.30 -3.23
C SER A 6 3.01 4.45 -1.99
N VAL A 7 3.56 4.13 -0.83
CA VAL A 7 2.96 4.35 0.48
C VAL A 7 3.75 5.43 1.19
N THR A 8 3.13 6.58 1.40
CA THR A 8 3.71 7.69 2.15
C THR A 8 3.07 7.75 3.52
N ILE A 9 3.91 7.60 4.54
CA ILE A 9 3.51 7.78 5.93
C ILE A 9 4.07 9.12 6.39
N SER A 10 3.20 9.98 6.91
CA SER A 10 3.59 11.27 7.49
C SER A 10 3.17 11.32 8.95
N ASN A 11 4.00 11.93 9.80
CA ASN A 11 3.71 12.12 11.22
C ASN A 11 3.54 10.81 12.03
N ALA A 12 4.04 9.67 11.54
CA ALA A 12 4.08 8.47 12.36
C ALA A 12 5.13 8.65 13.47
N VAL A 13 4.70 8.56 14.72
CA VAL A 13 5.60 8.70 15.88
C VAL A 13 5.97 7.31 16.39
N GLY A 14 7.19 6.85 16.09
CA GLY A 14 7.74 5.61 16.64
C GLY A 14 7.04 4.32 16.19
N GLY A 15 6.38 4.33 15.03
CA GLY A 15 5.53 3.22 14.58
C GLY A 15 6.10 2.43 13.41
N ASN A 16 5.89 1.12 13.47
CA ASN A 16 5.99 0.26 12.30
C ASN A 16 4.76 0.48 11.42
N VAL A 17 4.93 0.31 10.12
CA VAL A 17 3.84 0.22 9.16
C VAL A 17 3.90 -1.13 8.47
N HIS A 18 2.77 -1.82 8.47
CA HIS A 18 2.63 -3.10 7.81
C HIS A 18 1.97 -2.90 6.44
N ILE A 19 2.62 -3.38 5.38
CA ILE A 19 2.12 -3.27 4.00
C ILE A 19 2.01 -4.68 3.43
N VAL A 20 0.82 -5.01 2.91
CA VAL A 20 0.56 -6.30 2.27
C VAL A 20 -0.03 -6.08 0.90
N LEU A 21 0.48 -6.82 -0.10
CA LEU A 21 -0.10 -6.94 -1.43
C LEU A 21 -0.45 -8.40 -1.70
N ARG A 22 -1.70 -8.65 -2.06
CA ARG A 22 -2.21 -9.96 -2.48
C ARG A 22 -2.73 -9.88 -3.91
N GLY A 23 -2.39 -10.88 -4.72
CA GLY A 23 -2.87 -11.04 -6.07
C GLY A 23 -4.15 -11.86 -6.18
N PRO A 24 -4.56 -12.15 -7.42
CA PRO A 24 -5.68 -13.04 -7.70
C PRO A 24 -5.53 -14.35 -6.91
N GLU A 25 -6.66 -14.87 -6.43
CA GLU A 25 -6.73 -16.10 -5.63
C GLU A 25 -6.03 -16.02 -4.26
N GLY A 26 -5.67 -14.81 -3.80
CA GLY A 26 -5.09 -14.59 -2.47
C GLY A 26 -3.58 -14.82 -2.38
N THR A 27 -2.91 -14.99 -3.52
CA THR A 27 -1.45 -15.14 -3.60
C THR A 27 -0.72 -13.95 -2.99
N GLN A 28 0.15 -14.17 -2.01
CA GLN A 28 0.91 -13.09 -1.38
C GLN A 28 2.06 -12.65 -2.30
N GLN A 29 2.05 -11.37 -2.71
CA GLN A 29 3.06 -10.76 -3.58
C GLN A 29 4.04 -9.89 -2.78
N TYR A 30 3.57 -9.33 -1.67
CA TYR A 30 4.36 -8.46 -0.81
C TYR A 30 3.83 -8.49 0.61
N ASP A 31 4.75 -8.43 1.57
CA ASP A 31 4.47 -8.38 3.00
C ASP A 31 5.72 -7.84 3.70
N GLU A 32 5.63 -6.62 4.24
CA GLU A 32 6.75 -5.95 4.90
C GLU A 32 6.26 -5.11 6.09
N ASP A 33 6.97 -5.25 7.20
CA ASP A 33 6.98 -4.27 8.28
C ASP A 33 8.13 -3.27 8.03
N THR A 34 7.78 -2.01 7.81
CA THR A 34 8.76 -0.94 7.56
C THR A 34 8.66 0.16 8.60
N MET A 35 9.80 0.79 8.89
CA MET A 35 9.87 1.98 9.75
C MET A 35 9.42 3.22 8.98
N THR A 36 8.90 4.20 9.70
CA THR A 36 8.33 5.46 9.19
C THR A 36 9.12 6.09 8.03
N GLY A 37 8.47 6.29 6.88
CA GLY A 37 9.08 6.94 5.72
C GLY A 37 8.25 6.80 4.44
N ASN A 38 8.71 7.42 3.35
CA ASN A 38 8.18 7.17 2.01
C ASN A 38 8.66 5.79 1.53
N ASN A 39 7.74 4.85 1.37
CA ASN A 39 8.02 3.52 0.85
C ASN A 39 7.46 3.42 -0.56
N GLU A 40 8.34 3.24 -1.53
CA GLU A 40 7.98 3.04 -2.92
C GLU A 40 8.49 1.68 -3.40
N LYS A 41 7.60 0.91 -4.02
CA LYS A 41 7.88 -0.42 -4.54
C LYS A 41 7.25 -0.57 -5.92
N THR A 42 7.95 -1.26 -6.80
CA THR A 42 7.50 -1.54 -8.17
C THR A 42 7.40 -3.04 -8.34
N PHE A 43 6.29 -3.50 -8.90
CA PHE A 43 5.97 -4.91 -9.11
C PHE A 43 5.74 -5.15 -10.60
N ASP A 44 6.20 -6.29 -11.11
CA ASP A 44 5.72 -6.80 -12.40
C ASP A 44 4.63 -7.83 -12.12
N LEU A 45 3.39 -7.44 -12.39
CA LEU A 45 2.20 -8.21 -12.05
C LEU A 45 1.53 -8.72 -13.33
N SER A 46 0.99 -9.94 -13.25
CA SER A 46 0.10 -10.48 -14.26
C SER A 46 -1.26 -9.75 -14.23
N PRO A 47 -2.02 -9.74 -15.33
CA PRO A 47 -3.37 -9.21 -15.30
C PRO A 47 -4.26 -9.89 -14.25
N GLY A 48 -5.09 -9.11 -13.57
CA GLY A 48 -6.01 -9.60 -12.54
C GLY A 48 -6.32 -8.56 -11.45
N THR A 49 -7.19 -8.95 -10.50
CA THR A 49 -7.56 -8.09 -9.37
C THR A 49 -6.64 -8.34 -8.17
N TYR A 50 -6.09 -7.25 -7.64
CA TYR A 50 -5.16 -7.23 -6.52
C TYR A 50 -5.77 -6.48 -5.33
N ILE A 51 -5.38 -6.88 -4.13
CA ILE A 51 -5.73 -6.25 -2.86
C ILE A 51 -4.45 -5.72 -2.22
N ILE A 52 -4.46 -4.46 -1.81
CA ILE A 52 -3.40 -3.86 -1.02
C ILE A 52 -3.96 -3.35 0.31
N SER A 53 -3.22 -3.59 1.38
CA SER A 53 -3.47 -2.99 2.68
C SER A 53 -2.21 -2.31 3.23
N ALA A 54 -2.42 -1.21 3.94
CA ALA A 54 -1.40 -0.50 4.69
C ALA A 54 -1.94 -0.16 6.08
N HIS A 55 -1.15 -0.43 7.12
CA HIS A 55 -1.56 -0.27 8.51
C HIS A 55 -0.47 0.45 9.31
N ALA A 56 -0.77 1.62 9.86
CA ALA A 56 0.12 2.35 10.75
C ALA A 56 -0.30 2.15 12.20
N TYR A 57 0.51 1.42 12.96
CA TYR A 57 0.19 0.98 14.33
C TYR A 57 0.24 2.11 15.35
N THR A 58 1.16 3.07 15.22
CA THR A 58 1.19 4.26 16.09
C THR A 58 0.82 5.47 15.26
N GLY A 59 0.05 6.38 15.88
CA GLY A 59 -0.65 7.46 15.20
C GLY A 59 0.16 8.14 14.11
N GLY A 60 -0.48 8.36 12.96
CA GLY A 60 0.13 8.94 11.78
C GLY A 60 -0.89 9.17 10.67
N LYS A 61 -0.45 9.75 9.56
CA LYS A 61 -1.21 9.87 8.32
C LYS A 61 -0.63 8.89 7.30
N LEU A 62 -1.43 7.92 6.88
CA LEU A 62 -1.18 7.06 5.73
C LEU A 62 -1.70 7.71 4.46
N ASN A 63 -0.90 7.66 3.40
CA ASN A 63 -1.31 7.99 2.05
C ASN A 63 -0.86 6.83 1.15
N LEU A 64 -1.81 6.07 0.63
CA LEU A 64 -1.58 4.98 -0.31
C LEU A 64 -1.83 5.49 -1.73
N ARG A 65 -0.83 5.35 -2.57
CA ARG A 65 -0.90 5.62 -4.01
C ARG A 65 -0.57 4.36 -4.80
N VAL A 66 -1.49 3.91 -5.65
CA VAL A 66 -1.23 2.82 -6.61
C VAL A 66 -1.36 3.36 -8.01
N ILE A 67 -0.38 3.03 -8.85
CA ILE A 67 -0.36 3.35 -10.28
C ILE A 67 -0.24 2.02 -11.02
N ALA A 68 -1.37 1.49 -11.47
CA ALA A 68 -1.41 0.29 -12.30
C ALA A 68 -1.51 0.70 -13.79
N GLY A 69 -0.41 0.49 -14.53
CA GLY A 69 -0.36 0.79 -15.97
C GLY A 69 -0.59 2.27 -16.29
N ALA A 70 -1.16 2.56 -17.46
CA ALA A 70 -1.22 3.90 -18.02
C ALA A 70 -2.26 4.85 -17.38
N ALA A 71 -3.15 4.42 -16.47
CA ALA A 71 -4.22 5.33 -15.99
C ALA A 71 -4.90 5.02 -14.65
N LYS A 72 -4.72 3.86 -14.00
CA LYS A 72 -5.48 3.56 -12.77
C LYS A 72 -4.73 4.07 -11.55
N LEU A 73 -5.05 5.29 -11.14
CA LEU A 73 -4.59 5.90 -9.89
C LEU A 73 -5.56 5.58 -8.76
N ILE A 74 -5.09 4.85 -7.75
CA ILE A 74 -5.74 4.84 -6.43
C ILE A 74 -5.00 5.83 -5.56
N ASN A 75 -5.74 6.74 -4.93
CA ASN A 75 -5.24 7.58 -3.85
C ASN A 75 -6.17 7.43 -2.65
N ARG A 76 -5.63 6.94 -1.54
CA ARG A 76 -6.36 6.76 -0.28
C ARG A 76 -5.55 7.38 0.84
N GLU A 77 -6.25 7.99 1.78
CA GLU A 77 -5.64 8.55 2.98
C GLU A 77 -6.38 8.04 4.21
N ALA A 78 -5.63 7.76 5.26
CA ALA A 78 -6.16 7.44 6.59
C ALA A 78 -5.31 8.14 7.63
N SER A 79 -5.91 8.60 8.72
CA SER A 79 -5.19 9.23 9.81
C SER A 79 -5.78 8.87 11.16
N GLY A 80 -4.94 8.97 12.20
CA GLY A 80 -5.32 8.68 13.57
C GLY A 80 -4.47 7.56 14.18
N PRO A 81 -4.71 7.24 15.46
CA PRO A 81 -4.18 6.01 16.05
C PRO A 81 -4.73 4.83 15.25
N ASP A 82 -3.86 3.88 14.88
CA ASP A 82 -4.26 2.67 14.16
C ASP A 82 -4.83 2.91 12.74
N ALA A 83 -4.27 3.88 12.01
CA ALA A 83 -4.74 4.21 10.66
C ALA A 83 -4.59 3.00 9.71
N PHE A 84 -5.67 2.63 9.02
CA PHE A 84 -5.72 1.47 8.13
C PHE A 84 -6.32 1.82 6.77
N ILE A 85 -5.69 1.33 5.71
CA ILE A 85 -6.19 1.43 4.34
C ILE A 85 -6.28 0.01 3.77
N LEU A 86 -7.40 -0.30 3.14
CA LEU A 86 -7.60 -1.48 2.29
C LEU A 86 -8.13 -1.00 0.94
N SER A 87 -7.57 -1.52 -0.16
CA SER A 87 -8.02 -1.15 -1.50
C SER A 87 -7.78 -2.26 -2.51
N THR A 88 -8.62 -2.27 -3.55
CA THR A 88 -8.52 -3.19 -4.68
C THR A 88 -8.20 -2.43 -5.96
N PHE A 89 -7.33 -3.00 -6.80
CA PHE A 89 -7.05 -2.49 -8.14
C PHE A 89 -6.95 -3.63 -9.15
N ASP A 90 -7.17 -3.31 -10.41
CA ASP A 90 -6.98 -4.24 -11.51
C ASP A 90 -5.68 -3.86 -12.23
N VAL A 91 -4.92 -4.89 -12.57
CA VAL A 91 -3.74 -4.88 -13.44
C VAL A 91 -4.16 -5.49 -14.76
#